data_AF-A0AAD0AMV7-F1
#
_entry.id   AF-A0AAD0AMV7-F1
#
_cell.length_a   1.000
_cell.length_b   1.000
_cell.length_c   1.000
_cell.angle_alpha   90.00
_cell.angle_beta   90.00
_cell.angle_gamma   90.00
#
_symmetry.space_group_name_H-M   'P 1'
#
loop_
_entity.id
_entity.type
_entity.pdbx_description
1 polymer ?
#
loop_
_entity_poly.entity_id
_entity_poly.type
_entity_poly.pdbx_seq_one_letter_code
_entity_poly.pdbx_strand_id
1 'polypeptide(L)'
;MLEIEKITLKNKIVDKDNYFEIGYCEELKIYMMHVFVSWIASYYRYYKIDEEDYNLYKNSPQSFYKKYENEIKQNNNVYTENFIGSESLRDYDGVKDFQHSYPTKNEIINPFQNYIYIEGILFARIIWEMGEFLIPPFQMKIDINENKIFPLREKCKLLYDNRGEPLCYYLPFDDKKKYLHKFN
;
A
#
# COMPACT_ATOMS: atom_id res chain seq x y z
N MET A 1 -3.09 -15.72 -2.53
CA MET A 1 -1.94 -14.86 -2.16
C MET A 1 -1.07 -14.79 -3.38
N LEU A 2 -0.78 -13.59 -3.87
CA LEU A 2 0.01 -13.39 -5.09
C LEU A 2 1.22 -12.54 -4.73
N GLU A 3 2.41 -13.02 -5.09
CA GLU A 3 3.66 -12.28 -4.92
C GLU A 3 3.84 -11.33 -6.09
N ILE A 4 4.21 -10.08 -5.78
CA ILE A 4 4.26 -8.99 -6.74
C ILE A 4 5.53 -8.18 -6.50
N GLU A 5 6.43 -8.16 -7.48
CA GLU A 5 7.65 -7.35 -7.39
C GLU A 5 7.40 -5.90 -7.81
N LYS A 6 6.56 -5.70 -8.83
CA LYS A 6 6.33 -4.38 -9.42
C LYS A 6 4.91 -4.22 -9.93
N ILE A 7 4.29 -3.10 -9.60
CA ILE A 7 2.97 -2.73 -10.12
C ILE A 7 3.12 -2.04 -11.47
N THR A 8 2.38 -2.51 -12.48
CA THR A 8 2.33 -1.88 -13.80
C THR A 8 0.89 -1.72 -14.27
N LEU A 9 0.64 -0.64 -15.01
CA LEU A 9 -0.68 -0.32 -15.57
C LEU A 9 -0.69 -0.45 -17.09
N LYS A 10 -1.75 -1.07 -17.61
CA LYS A 10 -2.13 -1.06 -19.02
C LYS A 10 -3.20 0.00 -19.28
N ASN A 11 -3.28 0.43 -20.55
CA ASN A 11 -4.24 1.44 -21.02
C ASN A 11 -4.21 2.71 -20.17
N LYS A 12 -2.99 3.13 -19.78
CA LYS A 12 -2.83 4.16 -18.78
C LYS A 12 -3.16 5.54 -19.31
N ILE A 13 -3.80 6.34 -18.46
CA ILE A 13 -3.99 7.77 -18.67
C ILE A 13 -3.13 8.48 -17.64
N VAL A 14 -2.32 9.43 -18.07
CA VAL A 14 -1.38 10.17 -17.23
C VAL A 14 -1.82 11.62 -17.12
N ASP A 15 -2.07 12.05 -15.89
CA ASP A 15 -2.36 13.44 -15.55
C ASP A 15 -1.09 14.07 -14.96
N LYS A 16 -0.40 14.85 -15.79
CA LYS A 16 0.88 15.47 -15.39
C LYS A 16 0.67 16.67 -14.47
N ASP A 17 -0.44 17.37 -14.61
CA ASP A 17 -0.73 18.59 -13.83
C ASP A 17 -1.07 18.24 -12.39
N ASN A 18 -1.72 17.09 -12.19
CA ASN A 18 -2.11 16.57 -10.88
C ASN A 18 -1.23 15.40 -10.40
N TYR A 19 -0.16 15.07 -11.12
CA TYR A 19 0.85 14.07 -10.75
C TYR A 19 0.30 12.67 -10.44
N PHE A 20 -0.61 12.15 -11.26
CA PHE A 20 -1.09 10.78 -11.11
C PHE A 20 -1.29 10.06 -12.45
N GLU A 21 -1.38 8.74 -12.41
CA GLU A 21 -1.80 7.93 -13.54
C GLU A 21 -2.89 6.93 -13.13
N ILE A 22 -3.80 6.62 -14.03
CA ILE A 22 -4.85 5.61 -13.84
C ILE A 22 -4.79 4.55 -14.95
N GLY A 23 -5.16 3.32 -14.64
CA GLY A 23 -5.17 2.24 -15.61
C GLY A 23 -5.53 0.90 -14.99
N TYR A 24 -5.46 -0.16 -15.81
CA TYR A 24 -5.75 -1.52 -15.39
C TYR A 24 -4.46 -2.27 -15.05
N CYS A 25 -4.38 -2.84 -13.86
CA CYS A 25 -3.32 -3.76 -13.49
C CYS A 25 -3.75 -5.19 -13.83
N GLU A 26 -3.18 -5.77 -14.90
CA GLU A 26 -3.53 -7.12 -15.36
C GLU A 26 -3.24 -8.21 -14.31
N GLU A 27 -2.13 -8.05 -13.59
CA GLU A 27 -1.67 -9.02 -12.61
C GLU A 27 -2.61 -9.09 -11.39
N LEU A 28 -3.08 -7.93 -10.92
CA LEU A 28 -4.02 -7.83 -9.81
C LEU A 28 -5.49 -7.91 -10.25
N LYS A 29 -5.74 -7.81 -11.56
CA LYS A 29 -7.07 -7.76 -12.18
C LYS A 29 -7.96 -6.63 -11.65
N ILE A 30 -7.39 -5.47 -11.37
CA ILE A 30 -8.11 -4.30 -10.84
C ILE A 30 -7.71 -3.02 -11.58
N TYR A 31 -8.61 -2.04 -11.57
CA TYR A 31 -8.25 -0.66 -11.91
C TYR A 31 -7.55 0.00 -10.72
N MET A 32 -6.55 0.83 -11.02
CA MET A 32 -5.74 1.49 -10.01
C MET A 32 -5.44 2.92 -10.41
N MET A 33 -5.22 3.75 -9.38
CA MET A 33 -4.63 5.07 -9.48
C MET A 33 -3.28 5.06 -8.78
N HIS A 34 -2.23 5.50 -9.48
CA HIS A 34 -0.91 5.75 -8.92
C HIS A 34 -0.71 7.26 -8.75
N VAL A 35 -0.55 7.73 -7.52
CA VAL A 35 -0.23 9.15 -7.24
C VAL A 35 1.25 9.28 -6.95
N PHE A 36 1.93 10.18 -7.67
CA PHE A 36 3.35 10.42 -7.54
C PHE A 36 3.65 11.38 -6.38
N VAL A 37 4.51 10.96 -5.46
CA VAL A 37 4.91 11.70 -4.27
C VAL A 37 6.31 12.30 -4.46
N SER A 38 6.37 13.53 -4.96
CA SER A 38 7.63 14.20 -5.33
C SER A 38 8.38 14.84 -4.16
N TRP A 39 7.67 15.26 -3.10
CA TRP A 39 8.20 16.16 -2.06
C TRP A 39 9.03 15.48 -0.96
N ILE A 40 9.10 14.14 -0.93
CA ILE A 40 9.91 13.40 0.06
C ILE A 40 10.94 12.48 -0.57
N ALA A 41 10.52 11.62 -1.50
CA ALA A 41 11.40 10.54 -2.00
C ALA A 41 11.03 10.03 -3.41
N SER A 42 10.20 10.76 -4.18
CA SER A 42 9.81 10.40 -5.56
C SER A 42 9.38 8.94 -5.72
N TYR A 43 8.19 8.62 -5.24
CA TYR A 43 7.64 7.26 -5.27
C TYR A 43 6.13 7.29 -5.50
N TYR A 44 5.51 6.16 -5.86
CA TYR A 44 4.08 6.06 -6.05
C TYR A 44 3.33 5.52 -4.84
N ARG A 45 2.18 6.13 -4.55
CA ARG A 45 1.11 5.55 -3.74
C ARG A 45 0.05 4.93 -4.64
N TYR A 46 -0.45 3.77 -4.24
CA TYR A 46 -1.38 2.98 -5.01
C TYR A 46 -2.77 3.01 -4.36
N TYR A 47 -3.76 3.38 -5.15
CA TYR A 47 -5.15 3.43 -4.74
C TYR A 47 -6.00 2.54 -5.63
N LYS A 48 -6.93 1.82 -5.01
CA LYS A 48 -7.96 1.08 -5.73
C LYS A 48 -8.99 2.07 -6.30
N ILE A 49 -9.30 1.89 -7.57
CA ILE A 49 -10.45 2.50 -8.24
C ILE A 49 -11.20 1.39 -8.99
N ASP A 50 -12.34 1.68 -9.57
CA ASP A 50 -13.05 0.73 -10.44
C ASP A 50 -13.10 1.22 -11.90
N GLU A 51 -13.77 0.43 -12.75
CA GLU A 51 -13.95 0.78 -14.16
C GLU A 51 -14.83 2.02 -14.35
N GLU A 52 -15.82 2.22 -13.47
CA GLU A 52 -16.69 3.40 -13.51
C GLU A 52 -15.87 4.66 -13.22
N ASP A 53 -14.94 4.60 -12.28
CA ASP A 53 -14.01 5.67 -11.95
C ASP A 53 -13.02 5.97 -13.06
N TYR A 54 -12.48 4.93 -13.70
CA TYR A 54 -11.63 5.10 -14.86
C TYR A 54 -12.36 5.79 -16.02
N ASN A 55 -13.63 5.43 -16.25
CA ASN A 55 -14.49 6.08 -17.25
C ASN A 55 -14.96 7.47 -16.79
N LEU A 56 -15.13 7.70 -15.49
CA LEU A 56 -15.44 9.01 -14.92
C LEU A 56 -14.35 10.01 -15.23
N TYR A 57 -13.07 9.64 -15.12
CA TYR A 57 -11.97 10.52 -15.51
C TYR A 57 -12.05 10.89 -17.00
N LYS A 58 -12.34 9.92 -17.89
CA LYS A 58 -12.46 10.18 -19.34
C LYS A 58 -13.60 11.14 -19.67
N ASN A 59 -14.74 10.98 -19.01
CA ASN A 59 -15.97 11.70 -19.33
C ASN A 59 -16.10 13.03 -18.58
N SER A 60 -15.60 13.11 -17.34
CA SER A 60 -15.67 14.28 -16.48
C SER A 60 -14.50 14.32 -15.47
N PRO A 61 -13.31 14.79 -15.90
CA PRO A 61 -12.13 14.88 -15.02
C PRO A 61 -12.40 15.66 -13.73
N GLN A 62 -13.20 16.74 -13.78
CA GLN A 62 -13.52 17.55 -12.61
C GLN A 62 -14.28 16.79 -11.54
N SER A 63 -15.20 15.90 -11.94
CA SER A 63 -15.91 15.01 -11.01
C SER A 63 -14.96 14.00 -10.38
N PHE A 64 -14.02 13.47 -11.16
CA PHE A 64 -12.99 12.56 -10.67
C PHE A 64 -12.07 13.26 -9.64
N TYR A 65 -11.58 14.47 -9.94
CA TYR A 65 -10.75 15.24 -9.01
C TYR A 65 -11.45 15.52 -7.70
N LYS A 66 -12.76 15.78 -7.73
CA LYS A 66 -13.55 15.98 -6.52
C LYS A 66 -13.70 14.68 -5.71
N LYS A 67 -13.91 13.54 -6.38
CA LYS A 67 -14.05 12.23 -5.72
C LYS A 67 -12.74 11.82 -5.04
N TYR A 68 -11.60 12.05 -5.69
CA TYR A 68 -10.26 11.63 -5.25
C TYR A 68 -9.39 12.79 -4.74
N GLU A 69 -10.03 13.86 -4.25
CA GLU A 69 -9.34 15.09 -3.87
C GLU A 69 -8.27 14.84 -2.80
N ASN A 70 -8.57 13.97 -1.82
CA ASN A 70 -7.66 13.66 -0.72
C ASN A 70 -6.41 12.92 -1.20
N GLU A 71 -6.59 11.95 -2.10
CA GLU A 71 -5.52 11.16 -2.69
C GLU A 71 -4.62 12.02 -3.59
N ILE A 72 -5.21 12.88 -4.44
CA ILE A 72 -4.51 13.69 -5.43
C ILE A 72 -3.77 14.88 -4.81
N LYS A 73 -4.41 15.64 -3.90
CA LYS A 73 -3.82 16.88 -3.36
C LYS A 73 -2.72 16.65 -2.33
N GLN A 74 -2.58 15.43 -1.82
CA GLN A 74 -1.50 15.02 -0.90
C GLN A 74 -1.37 15.81 0.42
N ASN A 75 -2.39 16.58 0.81
CA ASN A 75 -2.29 17.61 1.85
C ASN A 75 -3.04 17.31 3.16
N ASN A 76 -3.93 16.31 3.18
CA ASN A 76 -4.77 16.00 4.34
C ASN A 76 -4.72 14.52 4.74
N ASN A 77 -5.53 13.70 4.05
CA ASN A 77 -5.78 12.30 4.39
C ASN A 77 -5.51 11.41 3.17
N VAL A 78 -4.24 11.25 2.84
CA VAL A 78 -3.80 10.41 1.70
C VAL A 78 -3.95 8.92 1.96
N TYR A 79 -4.27 8.54 3.19
CA TYR A 79 -4.33 7.16 3.65
C TYR A 79 -5.77 6.65 3.65
N THR A 80 -6.55 7.01 2.64
CA THR A 80 -7.99 6.71 2.57
C THR A 80 -8.26 5.21 2.51
N GLU A 81 -9.53 4.80 2.61
CA GLU A 81 -9.92 3.40 2.39
C GLU A 81 -9.61 2.86 0.99
N ASN A 82 -9.33 3.75 0.02
CA ASN A 82 -8.87 3.37 -1.30
C ASN A 82 -7.35 3.09 -1.32
N PHE A 83 -6.59 3.53 -0.33
CA PHE A 83 -5.15 3.29 -0.26
C PHE A 83 -4.86 1.81 -0.02
N ILE A 84 -4.15 1.18 -0.96
CA ILE A 84 -3.89 -0.27 -0.93
C ILE A 84 -2.42 -0.65 -0.86
N GLY A 85 -1.50 0.30 -1.04
CA GLY A 85 -0.05 0.04 -1.01
C GLY A 85 0.79 1.21 -1.51
N SER A 86 2.10 1.10 -1.37
CA SER A 86 3.04 2.15 -1.76
C SER A 86 4.42 1.58 -2.08
N GLU A 87 5.18 2.28 -2.91
CA GLU A 87 6.61 2.00 -3.16
C GLU A 87 7.49 2.28 -1.94
N SER A 88 6.98 3.02 -0.94
CA SER A 88 7.73 3.36 0.27
C SER A 88 7.15 2.71 1.52
N LEU A 89 7.99 2.00 2.28
CA LEU A 89 7.65 1.40 3.57
C LEU A 89 7.13 2.40 4.60
N ARG A 90 7.43 3.70 4.45
CA ARG A 90 6.93 4.75 5.35
C ARG A 90 5.40 4.82 5.39
N ASP A 91 4.74 4.44 4.30
CA ASP A 91 3.29 4.50 4.18
C ASP A 91 2.62 3.19 4.68
N TYR A 92 3.38 2.25 5.25
CA TYR A 92 2.87 0.98 5.75
C TYR A 92 2.52 1.03 7.25
N ASP A 93 3.50 1.37 8.08
CA ASP A 93 3.24 1.51 9.52
C ASP A 93 2.88 2.96 9.91
N GLY A 94 3.27 3.93 9.08
CA GLY A 94 3.12 5.38 9.33
C GLY A 94 4.24 5.97 10.21
N VAL A 95 5.13 5.12 10.73
CA VAL A 95 6.30 5.53 11.51
C VAL A 95 7.39 6.10 10.60
N LYS A 96 7.98 7.22 11.04
CA LYS A 96 9.13 7.81 10.37
C LYS A 96 10.31 6.82 10.43
N ASP A 97 10.99 6.64 9.30
CA ASP A 97 12.16 5.75 9.17
C ASP A 97 11.83 4.27 9.47
N PHE A 98 10.59 3.84 9.23
CA PHE A 98 10.11 2.47 9.50
C PHE A 98 10.99 1.36 8.89
N GLN A 99 11.61 1.61 7.73
CA GLN A 99 12.55 0.69 7.09
C GLN A 99 13.79 0.37 7.95
N HIS A 100 14.06 1.15 8.99
CA HIS A 100 15.19 0.97 9.93
C HIS A 100 14.71 0.65 11.35
N SER A 101 13.44 0.29 11.55
CA SER A 101 12.87 0.00 12.87
C SER A 101 13.45 -1.24 13.55
N TYR A 102 14.05 -2.17 12.79
CA TYR A 102 14.67 -3.37 13.35
C TYR A 102 15.81 -3.89 12.45
N PRO A 103 16.85 -4.56 13.01
CA PRO A 103 17.91 -5.19 12.23
C PRO A 103 17.41 -6.19 11.17
N THR A 104 18.06 -6.17 10.01
CA THR A 104 17.82 -7.06 8.89
C THR A 104 18.73 -8.28 8.95
N LYS A 105 18.27 -9.40 8.38
CA LYS A 105 19.01 -10.67 8.35
C LYS A 105 19.99 -10.72 7.17
N ASN A 106 21.15 -11.36 7.33
CA ASN A 106 22.04 -11.78 6.23
C ASN A 106 22.41 -10.67 5.22
N GLU A 107 22.92 -9.52 5.68
CA GLU A 107 23.37 -8.40 4.82
C GLU A 107 22.26 -7.75 3.96
N ILE A 108 20.99 -8.10 4.16
CA ILE A 108 19.86 -7.44 3.50
C ILE A 108 19.85 -5.97 3.92
N ILE A 109 20.07 -5.04 2.98
CA ILE A 109 20.10 -3.61 3.29
C ILE A 109 18.67 -3.05 3.45
N ASN A 110 17.74 -3.51 2.61
CA ASN A 110 16.34 -3.09 2.63
C ASN A 110 15.47 -4.25 3.14
N PRO A 111 14.76 -4.12 4.27
CA PRO A 111 13.90 -5.18 4.77
C PRO A 111 12.78 -5.54 3.78
N PHE A 112 12.31 -4.59 2.96
CA PHE A 112 11.31 -4.85 1.93
C PHE A 112 11.83 -5.78 0.85
N GLN A 113 11.06 -6.83 0.53
CA GLN A 113 11.40 -7.80 -0.51
C GLN A 113 10.48 -7.68 -1.73
N ASN A 114 9.17 -7.76 -1.50
CA ASN A 114 8.13 -7.69 -2.51
C ASN A 114 6.78 -7.38 -1.84
N TYR A 115 5.72 -7.24 -2.64
CA TYR A 115 4.35 -7.20 -2.12
C TYR A 115 3.71 -8.57 -2.13
N ILE A 116 2.81 -8.75 -1.18
CA ILE A 116 1.93 -9.90 -1.10
C ILE A 116 0.49 -9.40 -1.20
N TYR A 117 -0.15 -9.67 -2.33
CA TYR A 117 -1.51 -9.24 -2.60
C TYR A 117 -2.54 -10.20 -1.99
N ILE A 118 -3.35 -9.67 -1.08
CA ILE A 118 -4.37 -10.41 -0.33
C ILE A 118 -5.61 -9.53 -0.21
N GLU A 119 -6.76 -10.04 -0.67
CA GLU A 119 -8.08 -9.38 -0.50
C GLU A 119 -8.13 -7.92 -0.92
N GLY A 120 -7.41 -7.53 -1.98
CA GLY A 120 -7.39 -6.15 -2.46
C GLY A 120 -6.28 -5.28 -1.91
N ILE A 121 -5.43 -5.79 -1.03
CA ILE A 121 -4.39 -5.04 -0.32
C ILE A 121 -3.01 -5.57 -0.69
N LEU A 122 -2.06 -4.67 -0.95
CA LEU A 122 -0.64 -4.97 -1.17
C LEU A 122 0.10 -4.90 0.15
N PHE A 123 0.20 -6.03 0.86
CA PHE A 123 1.01 -6.10 2.09
C PHE A 123 2.50 -6.05 1.73
N ALA A 124 3.28 -5.24 2.45
CA ALA A 124 4.72 -5.23 2.30
C ALA A 124 5.29 -6.46 2.99
N ARG A 125 5.95 -7.33 2.23
CA ARG A 125 6.72 -8.44 2.79
C ARG A 125 8.07 -7.92 3.23
N ILE A 126 8.33 -7.99 4.54
CA ILE A 126 9.59 -7.56 5.13
C ILE A 126 10.32 -8.74 5.79
N ILE A 127 11.64 -8.69 5.75
CA ILE A 127 12.52 -9.65 6.44
C ILE A 127 13.39 -8.90 7.45
N TRP A 128 13.22 -9.27 8.71
CA TRP A 128 14.05 -8.86 9.83
C TRP A 128 14.76 -10.07 10.44
N GLU A 129 15.75 -9.83 11.31
CA GLU A 129 16.44 -10.94 12.01
C GLU A 129 15.47 -11.85 12.77
N MET A 130 14.41 -11.28 13.34
CA MET A 130 13.41 -12.02 14.10
C MET A 130 12.41 -12.81 13.23
N GLY A 131 12.33 -12.56 11.93
CA GLY A 131 11.40 -13.27 11.06
C GLY A 131 10.94 -12.51 9.82
N GLU A 132 9.95 -13.09 9.17
CA GLU A 132 9.29 -12.54 7.98
C GLU A 132 7.89 -12.06 8.37
N PHE A 133 7.51 -10.86 7.91
CA PHE A 133 6.24 -10.24 8.26
C PHE A 133 5.55 -9.63 7.04
N LEU A 134 4.21 -9.64 7.07
CA LEU A 134 3.35 -8.96 6.10
C LEU A 134 2.78 -7.72 6.76
N ILE A 135 3.29 -6.55 6.39
CA ILE A 135 2.87 -5.27 6.97
C ILE A 135 1.73 -4.69 6.12
N PRO A 136 0.58 -4.32 6.72
CA PRO A 136 -0.49 -3.66 5.99
C PRO A 136 -0.07 -2.23 5.61
N PRO A 137 -0.60 -1.65 4.52
CA PRO A 137 -0.53 -0.20 4.31
C PRO A 137 -1.20 0.54 5.47
N PHE A 138 -0.73 1.76 5.76
CA PHE A 138 -1.32 2.64 6.76
C PHE A 138 -2.64 3.17 6.19
N GLN A 139 -3.73 2.44 6.41
CA GLN A 139 -5.08 2.82 5.97
C GLN A 139 -5.86 3.42 7.14
N MET A 140 -6.50 4.57 6.90
CA MET A 140 -7.24 5.35 7.88
C MET A 140 -8.60 5.82 7.32
N LYS A 141 -9.63 5.68 8.15
CA LYS A 141 -10.97 6.20 7.91
C LYS A 141 -11.38 7.12 9.05
N ILE A 142 -12.17 8.14 8.75
CA ILE A 142 -12.83 8.98 9.75
C ILE A 142 -14.30 8.53 9.77
N ASP A 143 -14.80 8.14 10.95
CA ASP A 143 -16.20 7.76 11.11
C ASP A 143 -17.13 8.98 11.26
N ILE A 144 -18.43 8.73 11.40
CA ILE A 144 -19.45 9.77 11.57
C ILE A 144 -19.27 10.62 12.85
N ASN A 145 -18.48 10.14 13.80
CA ASN A 145 -18.18 10.81 15.08
C ASN A 145 -16.77 11.43 15.07
N GLU A 146 -16.15 11.56 13.90
CA GLU A 146 -14.79 12.08 13.71
C GLU A 146 -13.67 11.22 14.33
N ASN A 147 -13.95 9.96 14.67
CA ASN A 147 -12.93 9.05 15.17
C ASN A 147 -12.08 8.49 14.03
N LYS A 148 -10.77 8.35 14.29
CA LYS A 148 -9.85 7.67 13.39
C LYS A 148 -9.95 6.16 13.58
N ILE A 149 -10.33 5.47 12.51
CA ILE A 149 -10.37 4.02 12.43
C ILE A 149 -9.25 3.56 11.50
N PHE A 150 -8.63 2.42 11.82
CA PHE A 150 -7.56 1.81 11.04
C PHE A 150 -7.99 0.40 10.58
N PRO A 151 -8.76 0.29 9.47
CA PRO A 151 -9.48 -0.93 9.14
C PRO A 151 -8.58 -2.17 9.00
N LEU A 152 -7.35 -1.99 8.50
CA LEU A 152 -6.42 -3.10 8.32
C LEU A 152 -5.79 -3.58 9.62
N ARG A 153 -5.69 -2.71 10.64
CA ARG A 153 -5.11 -3.07 11.94
C ARG A 153 -6.01 -4.03 12.72
N GLU A 154 -7.31 -4.02 12.47
CA GLU A 154 -8.28 -4.94 13.09
C GLU A 154 -8.02 -6.41 12.74
N LYS A 155 -7.42 -6.66 11.57
CA LYS A 155 -7.03 -8.00 11.10
C LYS A 155 -5.59 -8.37 11.49
N CYS A 156 -4.85 -7.46 12.12
CA CYS A 156 -3.43 -7.59 12.38
C CYS A 156 -3.13 -7.86 13.86
N LYS A 157 -1.90 -8.30 14.13
CA LYS A 157 -1.32 -8.37 15.48
C LYS A 157 -0.25 -7.30 15.62
N LEU A 158 -0.07 -6.79 16.84
CA LEU A 158 1.04 -5.90 17.17
C LEU A 158 2.31 -6.74 17.42
N LEU A 159 3.37 -6.42 16.69
CA LEU A 159 4.70 -7.00 16.87
C LEU A 159 5.49 -6.18 17.88
N TYR A 160 6.29 -6.84 18.70
CA TYR A 160 7.13 -6.23 19.71
C TYR A 160 8.59 -6.62 19.51
N ASP A 161 9.51 -5.73 19.89
CA ASP A 161 10.92 -6.04 19.93
C ASP A 161 11.31 -6.88 21.17
N ASN A 162 12.59 -7.23 21.29
CA ASN A 162 13.13 -8.00 22.41
C ASN A 162 13.08 -7.27 23.77
N ARG A 163 12.80 -5.96 23.77
CA ARG A 163 12.61 -5.14 24.98
C ARG A 163 11.13 -5.00 25.36
N GLY A 164 10.23 -5.52 24.53
CA GLY A 164 8.78 -5.39 24.71
C GLY A 164 8.20 -4.09 24.14
N GLU A 165 8.96 -3.35 23.34
CA GLU A 165 8.47 -2.12 22.69
C GLU A 165 7.73 -2.46 21.39
N PRO A 166 6.58 -1.82 21.11
CA PRO A 166 5.82 -2.08 19.90
C PRO A 166 6.59 -1.62 18.66
N LEU A 167 6.71 -2.50 17.67
CA LEU A 167 7.39 -2.23 16.39
C LEU A 167 6.41 -1.83 15.29
N CYS A 168 5.43 -2.67 15.00
CA CYS A 168 4.43 -2.44 13.94
C CYS A 168 3.29 -3.45 13.99
N TYR A 169 2.25 -3.17 13.22
CA TYR A 169 1.20 -4.15 12.96
C TYR A 169 1.61 -5.09 11.82
N TYR A 170 1.30 -6.37 11.94
CA TYR A 170 1.47 -7.35 10.87
C TYR A 170 0.26 -8.26 10.74
N LEU A 171 -0.02 -8.70 9.51
CA LEU A 171 -1.01 -9.72 9.23
C LEU A 171 -0.42 -11.08 9.58
N PRO A 172 -0.99 -11.84 10.53
CA PRO A 172 -0.55 -13.20 10.78
C PRO A 172 -0.85 -14.07 9.57
N PHE A 173 0.15 -14.80 9.08
CA PHE A 173 -0.02 -15.77 8.01
C PHE A 173 0.53 -17.13 8.46
N ASP A 174 -0.12 -18.20 8.02
CA ASP A 174 0.35 -19.56 8.29
C ASP A 174 1.44 -19.91 7.27
N ASP A 175 2.68 -20.06 7.73
CA ASP A 175 3.82 -20.49 6.90
C ASP A 175 3.55 -21.79 6.13
N LYS A 176 2.63 -22.66 6.60
CA LYS A 176 2.28 -23.90 5.90
C LYS A 176 1.54 -23.67 4.58
N LYS A 177 1.04 -22.46 4.32
CA LYS A 177 0.38 -22.08 3.04
C LYS A 177 1.36 -21.46 2.03
N LYS A 178 2.68 -21.40 2.31
CA LYS A 178 3.72 -20.88 1.39
C LYS A 178 3.90 -21.70 0.09
N TYR A 179 3.32 -22.89 -0.03
CA TYR A 179 3.45 -23.73 -1.22
C TYR A 179 2.23 -23.64 -2.11
N LEU A 180 2.17 -22.65 -3.01
CA LEU A 180 1.44 -22.74 -4.29
C LEU A 180 1.75 -21.51 -5.14
N HIS A 181 2.90 -21.55 -5.82
CA HIS A 181 3.07 -21.28 -7.25
C HIS A 181 4.56 -21.05 -7.57
N LYS A 182 5.32 -22.15 -7.71
CA LYS A 182 6.39 -22.16 -8.70
C LYS A 182 5.70 -22.29 -10.05
N PHE A 183 5.74 -21.26 -10.88
CA PHE A 183 5.43 -21.42 -12.29
C PHE A 183 6.60 -22.23 -12.91
N ASN A 184 6.25 -23.40 -13.45
CA ASN A 184 7.06 -24.09 -14.47
C ASN A 184 6.86 -23.38 -15.82
#